data_AF-A0A4V1SB78-F1
#
_entry.id   AF-A0A4V1SB78-F1
#
_cell.length_a   1.000
_cell.length_b   1.000
_cell.length_c   1.000
_cell.angle_alpha   90.00
_cell.angle_beta   90.00
_cell.angle_gamma   90.00
#
_symmetry.space_group_name_H-M   'P 1'
#
loop_
_entity.id
_entity.type
_entity.pdbx_description
1 polymer ?
#
loop_
_entity_poly.entity_id
_entity_poly.type
_entity_poly.pdbx_seq_one_letter_code
_entity_poly.pdbx_strand_id
1 'polypeptide(L)'
;MKLLLAAILLCYSLAASARDLSLLRSDNLAAWCIVPFDSKKRGPVERAEMLNRLGITKLAYDWRPEHLPTFDAEVEAMKSHDIEISAWWMSRGKDEANRRIFL
;
A
#
# COMPACT_ATOMS: atom_id res chain seq x y z
N MET A 1 45.48 4.87 24.19
CA MET A 1 44.47 3.84 24.56
C MET A 1 43.12 4.44 24.98
N LYS A 2 43.05 5.37 25.95
CA LYS A 2 41.80 6.03 26.37
C LYS A 2 41.07 6.81 25.25
N LEU A 3 41.81 7.55 24.42
CA LEU A 3 41.24 8.28 23.26
C LEU A 3 40.68 7.34 22.18
N LEU A 4 41.29 6.17 22.02
CA LEU A 4 40.83 5.15 21.08
C LEU A 4 39.51 4.51 21.56
N LEU A 5 39.42 4.19 22.85
CA LEU A 5 38.18 3.69 23.46
C LEU A 5 37.04 4.72 23.39
N ALA A 6 37.32 6.00 23.63
CA ALA A 6 36.31 7.06 23.54
C ALA A 6 35.78 7.22 22.11
N ALA A 7 36.65 7.14 21.10
CA ALA A 7 36.25 7.17 19.70
C ALA A 7 35.41 5.95 19.30
N ILE A 8 35.77 4.76 19.78
CA ILE A 8 35.00 3.53 19.53
C ILE A 8 33.61 3.59 20.16
N LEU A 9 33.50 4.06 21.41
CA LEU A 9 32.22 4.25 22.10
C LEU A 9 31.33 5.29 21.41
N LEU A 10 31.91 6.40 20.94
CA LEU A 10 31.17 7.43 20.20
C LEU A 10 30.64 6.91 18.86
N CYS A 11 31.43 6.13 18.11
CA CYS A 11 30.97 5.49 16.87
C CYS A 11 29.88 4.44 17.12
N TYR A 12 29.97 3.65 18.18
CA TYR A 12 28.93 2.68 18.57
C TYR A 12 27.60 3.37 18.91
N SER A 13 27.67 4.49 19.63
CA SER A 13 26.51 5.30 20.00
C SER A 13 25.79 5.87 18.79
N LEU A 14 26.55 6.33 17.78
CA LEU A 14 26.01 6.87 16.53
C LEU A 14 25.36 5.77 15.67
N ALA A 15 25.95 4.58 15.60
CA ALA A 15 25.38 3.44 14.86
C ALA A 15 24.11 2.88 15.53
N ALA A 16 24.07 2.82 16.86
CA ALA A 16 22.90 2.38 17.62
C ALA A 16 21.70 3.34 17.51
N SER A 17 21.95 4.59 17.10
CA SER A 17 20.91 5.61 16.86
C SER A 17 20.33 5.56 15.44
N ALA A 18 20.82 4.69 14.54
CA ALA A 18 20.23 4.55 13.22
C ALA A 18 18.81 3.98 13.34
N ARG A 19 17.82 4.74 12.86
CA ARG A 19 16.43 4.26 12.82
C ARG A 19 16.34 3.09 11.84
N ASP A 20 15.78 1.98 12.29
CA ASP A 20 15.43 0.88 11.40
C ASP A 20 14.27 1.30 10.49
N LEU A 21 14.59 1.58 9.23
CA LEU A 21 13.61 1.92 8.20
C LEU A 21 13.20 0.71 7.36
N SER A 22 13.53 -0.51 7.79
CA SER A 22 13.16 -1.74 7.09
C SER A 22 11.65 -1.87 6.87
N LEU A 23 10.84 -1.32 7.78
CA LEU A 23 9.38 -1.25 7.65
C LEU A 23 8.90 -0.29 6.56
N LEU A 24 9.70 0.68 6.14
CA LEU A 24 9.34 1.69 5.14
C LEU A 24 9.92 1.40 3.74
N ARG A 25 10.52 0.22 3.54
CA ARG A 25 10.95 -0.19 2.20
C ARG A 25 9.75 -0.24 1.25
N SER A 26 9.95 0.13 0.00
CA SER A 26 8.88 0.21 -1.01
C SER A 26 8.09 -1.09 -1.17
N ASP A 27 8.76 -2.24 -1.05
CA ASP A 27 8.14 -3.58 -1.11
C ASP A 27 7.26 -3.92 0.11
N ASN A 28 7.37 -3.13 1.18
CA ASN A 28 6.56 -3.25 2.39
C ASN A 28 5.42 -2.21 2.47
N LEU A 29 5.30 -1.33 1.47
CA LEU A 29 4.25 -0.30 1.42
C LEU A 29 3.07 -0.77 0.55
N ALA A 30 1.86 -0.40 0.95
CA ALA A 30 0.65 -0.54 0.15
C ALA A 30 -0.01 0.82 -0.05
N ALA A 31 -0.50 1.07 -1.27
CA ALA A 31 -1.33 2.23 -1.54
C ALA A 31 -2.67 2.08 -0.80
N TRP A 32 -2.95 2.97 0.15
CA TRP A 32 -4.22 3.01 0.89
C TRP A 32 -5.11 4.13 0.36
N CYS A 33 -6.43 3.92 0.36
CA CYS A 33 -7.41 4.95 -0.01
C CYS A 33 -7.26 5.53 -1.44
N ILE A 34 -6.80 4.77 -2.44
CA ILE A 34 -6.60 5.37 -3.78
C ILE A 34 -7.82 5.37 -4.69
N VAL A 35 -8.79 4.47 -4.47
CA VAL A 35 -9.95 4.34 -5.38
C VAL A 35 -10.93 5.51 -5.18
N PRO A 36 -11.44 5.79 -3.96
CA PRO A 36 -12.39 6.89 -3.75
C PRO A 36 -11.74 8.28 -3.72
N PHE A 37 -10.42 8.38 -3.57
CA PHE A 37 -9.70 9.65 -3.49
C PHE A 37 -8.87 9.95 -4.75
N ASP A 38 -9.03 9.19 -5.83
CA ASP A 38 -8.43 9.55 -7.12
C ASP A 38 -9.13 10.78 -7.70
N SER A 39 -8.44 11.94 -7.68
CA SER A 39 -8.96 13.19 -8.23
C SER A 39 -9.23 13.14 -9.74
N LYS A 40 -8.56 12.22 -10.46
CA LYS A 40 -8.78 11.97 -11.89
C LYS A 40 -9.85 10.91 -12.14
N LYS A 41 -10.40 10.29 -11.09
CA LYS A 41 -11.43 9.24 -11.18
C LYS A 41 -11.04 8.12 -12.14
N ARG A 42 -9.77 7.72 -12.12
CA ARG A 42 -9.26 6.67 -13.02
C ARG A 42 -10.05 5.39 -12.86
N GLY A 43 -10.22 4.67 -13.97
CA GLY A 43 -10.75 3.32 -13.97
C GLY A 43 -9.73 2.27 -13.50
N PRO A 44 -10.15 0.99 -13.39
CA PRO A 44 -9.29 -0.13 -13.00
C PRO A 44 -7.91 -0.19 -13.68
N VAL A 45 -7.89 -0.20 -15.02
CA VAL A 45 -6.65 -0.35 -15.81
C VAL A 45 -5.75 0.87 -15.64
N GLU A 46 -6.31 2.08 -15.78
CA GLU A 46 -5.56 3.33 -15.62
C GLU A 46 -4.93 3.47 -14.22
N ARG A 47 -5.59 2.92 -13.19
CA ARG A 47 -5.07 2.87 -11.83
C ARG A 47 -3.91 1.89 -11.73
N ALA A 48 -4.03 0.69 -12.31
CA ALA A 48 -2.97 -0.29 -12.36
C ALA A 48 -1.70 0.28 -13.02
N GLU A 49 -1.87 0.91 -14.19
CA GLU A 49 -0.78 1.58 -14.91
C GLU A 49 -0.15 2.70 -14.09
N MET A 50 -0.96 3.48 -13.36
CA MET A 50 -0.45 4.52 -12.47
C MET A 50 0.40 3.91 -11.35
N LEU A 51 -0.07 2.84 -10.70
CA LEU A 51 0.67 2.18 -9.62
C LEU A 51 2.00 1.62 -10.12
N ASN A 52 2.03 0.99 -11.30
CA ASN A 52 3.27 0.53 -11.92
C ASN A 52 4.25 1.67 -12.19
N ARG A 53 3.78 2.81 -12.72
CA ARG A 53 4.64 4.00 -12.93
C ARG A 53 5.22 4.55 -11.62
N LEU A 54 4.50 4.38 -10.50
CA LEU A 54 4.95 4.79 -9.17
C LEU A 54 5.83 3.74 -8.48
N GLY A 55 5.96 2.53 -9.05
CA GLY A 55 6.67 1.42 -8.43
C GLY A 55 5.97 0.83 -7.21
N ILE A 56 4.63 0.96 -7.13
CA ILE A 56 3.82 0.40 -6.04
C ILE A 56 3.19 -0.91 -6.52
N THR A 57 3.45 -1.98 -5.80
CA THR A 57 2.98 -3.34 -6.15
C THR A 57 1.91 -3.87 -5.21
N LYS A 58 1.44 -3.07 -4.24
CA LYS A 58 0.42 -3.46 -3.27
C LYS A 58 -0.63 -2.36 -3.11
N LEU A 59 -1.89 -2.77 -3.01
CA LEU A 59 -3.05 -1.92 -2.80
C LEU A 59 -3.86 -2.46 -1.63
N ALA A 60 -4.27 -1.56 -0.75
CA ALA A 60 -5.35 -1.82 0.19
C ALA A 60 -6.64 -1.17 -0.32
N TYR A 61 -7.57 -2.02 -0.75
CA TYR A 61 -8.74 -1.63 -1.53
C TYR A 61 -9.78 -0.94 -0.65
N ASP A 62 -9.87 0.38 -0.81
CA ASP A 62 -10.93 1.19 -0.23
C ASP A 62 -12.00 1.45 -1.29
N TRP A 63 -13.30 1.29 -1.00
CA TRP A 63 -14.33 1.30 -2.05
C TRP A 63 -15.67 1.88 -1.58
N ARG A 64 -16.51 2.26 -2.54
CA ARG A 64 -17.84 2.88 -2.33
C ARG A 64 -18.86 2.23 -3.28
N PRO A 65 -20.18 2.38 -3.09
CA PRO A 65 -21.18 1.70 -3.90
C PRO A 65 -20.99 1.86 -5.43
N GLU A 66 -20.53 3.04 -5.87
CA GLU A 66 -20.23 3.34 -7.27
C GLU A 66 -19.08 2.52 -7.87
N HIS A 67 -18.21 1.94 -7.04
CA HIS A 67 -17.08 1.12 -7.48
C HIS A 67 -17.44 -0.37 -7.62
N LEU A 68 -18.57 -0.82 -7.05
CA LEU A 68 -19.00 -2.22 -7.13
C LEU A 68 -19.17 -2.75 -8.57
N PRO A 69 -19.76 -1.99 -9.52
CA PRO A 69 -19.96 -2.51 -10.87
C PRO A 69 -18.67 -2.80 -11.63
N THR A 70 -17.55 -2.20 -11.22
CA THR A 70 -16.25 -2.35 -11.88
C THR A 70 -15.26 -3.18 -11.04
N PHE A 71 -15.73 -3.78 -9.95
CA PHE A 71 -14.83 -4.44 -9.00
C PHE A 71 -14.10 -5.65 -9.61
N ASP A 72 -14.80 -6.50 -10.36
CA ASP A 72 -14.16 -7.64 -11.05
C ASP A 72 -13.08 -7.16 -12.04
N ALA A 73 -13.34 -6.05 -12.75
CA ALA A 73 -12.36 -5.45 -13.63
C ALA A 73 -11.16 -4.87 -12.88
N GLU A 74 -11.34 -4.41 -11.63
CA GLU A 74 -10.24 -4.03 -10.75
C GLU A 74 -9.39 -5.24 -10.37
N VAL A 75 -10.00 -6.34 -9.93
CA VAL A 75 -9.27 -7.56 -9.58
C VAL A 75 -8.45 -8.06 -10.77
N GLU A 76 -9.05 -8.14 -11.95
CA GLU A 76 -8.35 -8.58 -13.16
C GLU A 76 -7.23 -7.61 -13.58
N ALA A 77 -7.45 -6.29 -13.49
CA ALA A 77 -6.42 -5.29 -13.81
C ALA A 77 -5.25 -5.34 -12.82
N MET A 78 -5.52 -5.46 -11.51
CA MET A 78 -4.44 -5.56 -10.51
C MET A 78 -3.62 -6.83 -10.76
N LYS A 79 -4.30 -7.95 -11.01
CA LYS A 79 -3.65 -9.23 -11.32
C LYS A 79 -2.80 -9.17 -12.59
N SER A 80 -3.30 -8.58 -13.68
CA SER A 80 -2.55 -8.48 -14.94
C SER A 80 -1.35 -7.53 -14.88
N HIS A 81 -1.29 -6.67 -13.87
CA HIS A 81 -0.22 -5.71 -13.64
C HIS A 81 0.73 -6.09 -12.49
N ASP A 82 0.60 -7.31 -11.94
CA ASP A 82 1.39 -7.80 -10.79
C ASP A 82 1.22 -6.92 -9.52
N ILE A 83 0.01 -6.41 -9.31
CA ILE A 83 -0.37 -5.63 -8.13
C ILE A 83 -1.20 -6.51 -7.19
N GLU A 84 -0.73 -6.66 -5.95
CA GLU A 84 -1.41 -7.41 -4.91
C GLU A 84 -2.50 -6.55 -4.25
N ILE A 85 -3.72 -7.07 -4.12
CA ILE A 85 -4.73 -6.49 -3.23
C ILE A 85 -4.53 -7.10 -1.83
N SER A 86 -3.76 -6.42 -0.98
CA SER A 86 -3.30 -6.94 0.32
C SER A 86 -4.34 -6.78 1.45
N ALA A 87 -5.27 -5.84 1.31
CA ALA A 87 -6.27 -5.54 2.35
C ALA A 87 -7.50 -4.86 1.75
N TRP A 88 -8.55 -4.75 2.56
CA TRP A 88 -9.84 -4.21 2.17
C TRP A 88 -10.37 -3.29 3.27
N TRP A 89 -10.87 -2.11 2.89
CA TRP A 89 -11.72 -1.34 3.79
C TRP A 89 -13.11 -1.96 3.81
N MET A 90 -13.71 -2.01 5.00
CA MET A 90 -15.08 -2.44 5.19
C MET A 90 -15.75 -1.51 6.19
N SER A 91 -16.94 -1.01 5.85
CA SER A 91 -17.79 -0.28 6.79
C SER A 91 -18.29 -1.25 7.88
N ARG A 92 -18.47 -0.79 9.13
CA ARG A 92 -19.12 -1.64 10.14
C ARG A 92 -20.60 -1.79 9.79
N GLY A 93 -21.03 -2.97 9.34
CA GLY A 93 -22.44 -3.26 9.09
C GLY A 93 -22.69 -4.42 8.11
N LYS A 94 -23.95 -4.83 8.01
CA LYS A 94 -24.44 -5.79 6.99
C LYS A 94 -24.98 -5.03 5.78
N ASP A 95 -24.23 -4.09 5.24
CA ASP A 95 -24.66 -3.44 3.99
C ASP A 95 -24.57 -4.43 2.81
N GLU A 96 -25.40 -4.24 1.79
CA GLU A 96 -25.45 -5.12 0.61
C GLU A 96 -24.15 -5.07 -0.21
N ALA A 97 -23.44 -3.96 -0.12
CA ALA A 97 -22.20 -3.75 -0.85
C ALA A 97 -21.05 -4.62 -0.30
N ASN A 98 -20.96 -4.76 1.04
CA ASN A 98 -20.06 -5.68 1.73
C ASN A 98 -20.30 -7.12 1.28
N ARG A 99 -21.56 -7.51 1.01
CA ARG A 99 -21.85 -8.88 0.53
C ARG A 99 -21.28 -9.15 -0.85
N ARG A 100 -21.26 -8.18 -1.76
CA ARG A 100 -20.76 -8.40 -3.12
C ARG A 100 -19.25 -8.54 -3.23
N ILE A 101 -18.50 -7.99 -2.28
CA ILE A 101 -17.03 -8.05 -2.30
C ILE A 101 -16.51 -9.28 -1.54
N PHE A 102 -17.22 -9.73 -0.50
CA PHE A 102 -16.74 -10.78 0.40
C PHE A 102 -17.49 -12.11 0.33
N LEU A 103 -18.51 -12.25 -0.53
CA LEU A 103 -19.22 -13.52 -0.81
C LEU A 103 -19.20 -13.80 -2.32
#